data_AF-A0A2E4VGP6-F1
#
_entry.id   AF-A0A2E4VGP6-F1
#
_cell.length_a   1.000
_cell.length_b   1.000
_cell.length_c   1.000
_cell.angle_alpha   90.00
_cell.angle_beta   90.00
_cell.angle_gamma   90.00
#
_symmetry.space_group_name_H-M   'P 1'
#
loop_
_entity.id
_entity.type
_entity.pdbx_description
1 polymer ?
#
loop_
_entity_poly.entity_id
_entity_poly.type
_entity_poly.pdbx_seq_one_letter_code
_entity_poly.pdbx_strand_id
1 'polypeptide(L)'
;MLTINENEGSIEIETDRYQAKILTEGYVTGVGAESFVDKRTGAKDLGFGLCIVDFLLEPGVNNAGTSTQSNYRWGDLVHGQLPKRYVELPQICTKAKKLPFEIVKGKDFVALRQWFNWDSAQLPYQSGSLWEQWLVFPNGVGWFFAYDKVTSVNSVDSLVLRMDMPSHIKHKKGDSFKQIYLSYYGYIAAEEFEIDFAPDTRYLYQRTKNHTPERFIRAYQLNNGYWLAGMTLDPSIVYEAWCHQRSYVCMIQEIGGWPIKSGESFGVVNLIGFFENVGEMEHTFDQYRGINEIRITKSGWNLQKIEK
;
A
#
# COMPACT_ATOMS: atom_id res chain seq x y z
N MET A 1 -13.35 -20.91 -11.38
CA MET A 1 -14.41 -20.04 -11.92
C MET A 1 -14.34 -18.75 -11.13
N LEU A 2 -14.30 -17.61 -11.81
CA LEU A 2 -14.26 -16.31 -11.16
C LEU A 2 -15.65 -15.96 -10.61
N THR A 3 -15.75 -15.74 -9.30
CA THR A 3 -17.01 -15.38 -8.64
C THR A 3 -16.85 -14.15 -7.76
N ILE A 4 -17.96 -13.48 -7.53
CA ILE A 4 -18.04 -12.31 -6.66
C ILE A 4 -19.36 -12.35 -5.90
N ASN A 5 -19.25 -12.21 -4.57
CA ASN A 5 -20.39 -12.18 -3.67
C ASN A 5 -20.36 -10.87 -2.87
N GLU A 6 -21.43 -10.09 -3.00
CA GLU A 6 -21.62 -8.87 -2.24
C GLU A 6 -22.38 -9.23 -0.96
N ASN A 7 -21.77 -8.94 0.19
CA ASN A 7 -22.34 -9.16 1.51
C ASN A 7 -22.52 -7.80 2.22
N GLU A 8 -23.24 -7.79 3.33
CA GLU A 8 -23.29 -6.60 4.18
C GLU A 8 -21.87 -6.25 4.68
N GLY A 9 -21.42 -5.03 4.37
CA GLY A 9 -20.10 -4.52 4.77
C GLY A 9 -18.87 -5.15 4.09
N SER A 10 -19.04 -6.05 3.12
CA SER A 10 -17.88 -6.67 2.43
C SER A 10 -18.20 -7.23 1.05
N ILE A 11 -17.15 -7.41 0.24
CA ILE A 11 -17.21 -8.01 -1.10
C ILE A 11 -16.18 -9.14 -1.12
N GLU A 12 -16.64 -10.35 -1.43
CA GLU A 12 -15.78 -11.52 -1.57
C GLU A 12 -15.53 -11.80 -3.05
N ILE A 13 -14.27 -11.95 -3.43
CA ILE A 13 -13.84 -12.28 -4.77
C ILE A 13 -13.08 -13.59 -4.71
N GLU A 14 -13.42 -14.49 -5.62
CA GLU A 14 -12.79 -15.79 -5.71
C GLU A 14 -12.36 -16.05 -7.15
N THR A 15 -11.06 -16.28 -7.35
CA THR A 15 -10.47 -16.71 -8.62
C THR A 15 -10.20 -18.21 -8.57
N ASP A 16 -9.66 -18.78 -9.64
CA ASP A 16 -9.12 -20.14 -9.61
C ASP A 16 -7.86 -20.30 -8.75
N ARG A 17 -7.11 -19.22 -8.48
CA ARG A 17 -5.85 -19.24 -7.73
C ARG A 17 -5.96 -18.72 -6.30
N TYR A 18 -6.88 -17.81 -6.00
CA TYR A 18 -6.96 -17.19 -4.68
C TYR A 18 -8.37 -16.74 -4.31
N GLN A 19 -8.55 -16.38 -3.04
CA GLN A 19 -9.72 -15.67 -2.51
C GLN A 19 -9.26 -14.33 -1.90
N ALA A 20 -10.11 -13.31 -1.97
CA ALA A 20 -9.89 -12.00 -1.37
C ALA A 20 -11.19 -11.45 -0.81
N LYS A 21 -11.16 -10.79 0.36
CA LYS A 21 -12.29 -10.04 0.89
C LYS A 21 -11.96 -8.57 0.98
N ILE A 22 -12.80 -7.73 0.39
CA ILE A 22 -12.68 -6.28 0.50
C ILE A 22 -13.71 -5.79 1.49
N LEU A 23 -13.29 -5.02 2.49
CA LEU A 23 -14.18 -4.41 3.47
C LEU A 23 -14.69 -3.09 2.92
N THR A 24 -16.02 -2.93 2.88
CA THR A 24 -16.68 -1.68 2.47
C THR A 24 -17.08 -0.84 3.69
N GLU A 25 -17.03 -1.44 4.89
CA GLU A 25 -17.29 -0.81 6.18
C GLU A 25 -16.24 -1.22 7.23
N GLY A 26 -16.08 -0.41 8.29
CA GLY A 26 -15.14 -0.66 9.38
C GLY A 26 -13.71 -0.24 9.06
N TYR A 27 -12.77 -1.21 9.06
CA TYR A 27 -11.38 -1.00 8.66
C TYR A 27 -11.26 -1.17 7.15
N VAL A 28 -11.28 -0.05 6.43
CA VAL A 28 -11.50 0.02 4.98
C VAL A 28 -10.22 0.30 4.21
N THR A 29 -10.33 0.35 2.87
CA THR A 29 -9.24 0.37 1.88
C THR A 29 -8.57 -1.00 1.71
N GLY A 30 -8.08 -1.30 0.51
CA GLY A 30 -7.33 -2.51 0.22
C GLY A 30 -8.11 -3.82 0.41
N VAL A 31 -7.38 -4.91 0.65
CA VAL A 31 -7.93 -6.23 1.00
C VAL A 31 -7.91 -6.39 2.52
N GLY A 32 -8.99 -6.92 3.09
CA GLY A 32 -9.15 -7.06 4.53
C GLY A 32 -8.15 -8.05 5.16
N ALA A 33 -7.90 -7.87 6.46
CA ALA A 33 -6.96 -8.69 7.24
C ALA A 33 -7.20 -10.20 7.08
N GLU A 34 -6.12 -10.95 6.82
CA GLU A 34 -6.09 -12.43 6.80
C GLU A 34 -7.12 -13.05 5.83
N SER A 35 -7.51 -12.29 4.81
CA SER A 35 -8.57 -12.64 3.87
C SER A 35 -8.07 -12.88 2.46
N PHE A 36 -6.80 -12.60 2.18
CA PHE A 36 -6.16 -12.97 0.93
C PHE A 36 -5.56 -14.36 1.06
N VAL A 37 -6.16 -15.34 0.38
CA VAL A 37 -5.86 -16.77 0.55
C VAL A 37 -5.38 -17.37 -0.76
N ASP A 38 -4.17 -17.95 -0.77
CA ASP A 38 -3.68 -18.76 -1.89
C ASP A 38 -4.33 -20.14 -1.88
N LYS A 39 -5.04 -20.50 -2.95
CA LYS A 39 -5.68 -21.82 -3.06
C LYS A 39 -4.68 -22.93 -3.34
N ARG A 40 -3.51 -22.63 -3.91
CA ARG A 40 -2.48 -23.63 -4.19
C ARG A 40 -1.90 -24.18 -2.89
N THR A 41 -1.68 -23.31 -1.91
CA THR A 41 -0.95 -23.65 -0.68
C THR A 41 -1.78 -23.61 0.58
N GLY A 42 -2.98 -23.00 0.53
CA GLY A 42 -3.80 -22.69 1.70
C GLY A 42 -3.25 -21.54 2.55
N ALA A 43 -2.17 -20.88 2.12
CA ALA A 43 -1.58 -19.74 2.82
C ALA A 43 -2.53 -18.55 2.85
N LYS A 44 -2.39 -17.73 3.89
CA LYS A 44 -3.11 -16.45 4.05
C LYS A 44 -2.13 -15.32 4.29
N ASP A 45 -2.53 -14.09 3.99
CA ASP A 45 -1.80 -12.92 4.50
C ASP A 45 -1.78 -12.93 6.04
N LEU A 46 -0.74 -12.35 6.64
CA LEU A 46 -0.50 -12.39 8.09
C LEU A 46 -0.86 -11.06 8.77
N GLY A 47 -1.46 -10.13 8.02
CA GLY A 47 -1.46 -8.72 8.37
C GLY A 47 -2.77 -8.19 8.90
N PHE A 48 -2.86 -6.86 8.89
CA PHE A 48 -4.09 -6.13 9.19
C PHE A 48 -4.88 -5.76 7.92
N GLY A 49 -4.37 -6.15 6.76
CA GLY A 49 -4.93 -5.90 5.44
C GLY A 49 -3.81 -5.61 4.43
N LEU A 50 -4.11 -5.70 3.14
CA LEU A 50 -3.15 -5.50 2.05
C LEU A 50 -3.43 -4.21 1.29
N CYS A 51 -2.38 -3.40 1.04
CA CYS A 51 -2.44 -2.12 0.33
C CYS A 51 -3.42 -1.13 1.01
N ILE A 52 -3.25 -0.96 2.32
CA ILE A 52 -4.09 -0.10 3.16
C ILE A 52 -3.62 1.34 3.09
N VAL A 53 -4.53 2.29 2.95
CA VAL A 53 -4.20 3.72 2.80
C VAL A 53 -4.54 4.51 4.06
N ASP A 54 -3.62 5.40 4.44
CA ASP A 54 -3.69 6.15 5.69
C ASP A 54 -4.01 7.64 5.47
N PHE A 55 -3.00 8.45 5.13
CA PHE A 55 -3.02 9.92 5.20
C PHE A 55 -2.42 10.57 3.97
N LEU A 56 -2.75 11.85 3.78
CA LEU A 56 -1.91 12.80 3.03
C LEU A 56 -0.99 13.55 3.98
N LEU A 57 0.30 13.52 3.69
CA LEU A 57 1.34 14.15 4.50
C LEU A 57 2.27 15.00 3.61
N GLU A 58 3.14 15.75 4.27
CA GLU A 58 4.33 16.32 3.68
C GLU A 58 5.51 16.19 4.66
N PRO A 59 6.77 16.19 4.19
CA PRO A 59 7.93 16.22 5.07
C PRO A 59 8.07 17.56 5.80
N GLY A 60 8.55 17.49 7.05
CA GLY A 60 8.94 18.67 7.81
C GLY A 60 8.32 18.74 9.21
N VAL A 61 8.79 19.72 9.97
CA VAL A 61 8.29 20.02 11.33
C VAL A 61 7.17 21.05 11.27
N ASN A 62 6.26 21.01 12.24
CA ASN A 62 5.26 22.05 12.43
C ASN A 62 5.92 23.39 12.79
N ASN A 63 5.47 24.48 12.17
CA ASN A 63 5.91 25.84 12.47
C ASN A 63 4.95 26.50 13.47
N ALA A 64 5.37 27.58 14.13
CA ALA A 64 4.55 28.29 15.12
C ALA A 64 3.17 28.78 14.60
N GLY A 65 2.97 28.85 13.28
CA GLY A 65 1.70 29.22 12.63
C GLY A 65 0.77 28.06 12.23
N THR A 66 1.18 26.80 12.42
CA THR A 66 0.30 25.63 12.16
C THR A 66 -0.59 25.36 13.37
N SER A 67 -1.89 25.13 13.18
CA SER A 67 -2.81 24.87 14.31
C SER A 67 -2.42 23.59 15.07
N THR A 68 -2.59 23.56 16.39
CA THR A 68 -2.16 22.43 17.23
C THR A 68 -3.19 21.30 17.34
N GLN A 69 -4.28 21.31 16.56
CA GLN A 69 -5.38 20.35 16.77
C GLN A 69 -4.96 18.90 16.50
N SER A 70 -4.02 18.68 15.57
CA SER A 70 -3.54 17.36 15.18
C SER A 70 -2.08 17.44 14.76
N ASN A 71 -1.17 17.23 15.71
CA ASN A 71 0.26 17.20 15.45
C ASN A 71 0.72 15.77 15.12
N TYR A 72 1.47 15.61 14.03
CA TYR A 72 2.20 14.38 13.77
C TYR A 72 3.30 14.23 14.82
N ARG A 73 3.22 13.18 15.63
CA ARG A 73 4.24 12.88 16.65
C ARG A 73 5.42 12.20 15.98
N TRP A 74 6.63 12.55 16.41
CA TRP A 74 7.88 11.95 15.94
C TRP A 74 8.92 12.00 17.07
N GLY A 75 10.04 11.30 16.88
CA GLY A 75 11.05 11.08 17.91
C GLY A 75 10.72 9.93 18.87
N ASP A 76 9.80 9.04 18.48
CA ASP A 76 9.40 7.86 19.23
C ASP A 76 9.60 6.56 18.43
N LEU A 77 9.30 5.41 19.03
CA LEU A 77 9.44 4.10 18.37
C LEU A 77 8.43 3.87 17.22
N VAL A 78 7.39 4.69 17.12
CA VAL A 78 6.31 4.52 16.13
C VAL A 78 6.65 5.27 14.84
N HIS A 79 7.21 6.47 14.97
CA HIS A 79 7.42 7.39 13.85
C HIS A 79 8.90 7.72 13.62
N GLY A 80 9.80 7.39 14.56
CA GLY A 80 11.23 7.63 14.40
C GLY A 80 11.60 9.11 14.30
N GLN A 81 12.82 9.42 13.89
CA GLN A 81 13.25 10.80 13.60
C GLN A 81 12.81 11.27 12.20
N LEU A 82 11.57 10.97 11.83
CA LEU A 82 10.98 11.29 10.53
C LEU A 82 9.86 12.34 10.69
N PRO A 83 10.19 13.63 10.80
CA PRO A 83 9.18 14.67 10.98
C PRO A 83 8.31 14.78 9.72
N LYS A 84 6.99 14.76 9.94
CA LYS A 84 5.97 14.96 8.91
C LYS A 84 4.95 16.00 9.40
N ARG A 85 4.18 16.55 8.47
CA ARG A 85 2.97 17.31 8.75
C ARG A 85 1.78 16.67 8.05
N TYR A 86 0.63 16.66 8.70
CA TYR A 86 -0.62 16.32 8.04
C TYR A 86 -0.94 17.40 7.00
N VAL A 87 -1.33 16.98 5.81
CA VAL A 87 -1.94 17.87 4.81
C VAL A 87 -3.45 17.76 4.96
N GLU A 88 -3.98 16.55 4.81
CA GLU A 88 -5.39 16.24 4.94
C GLU A 88 -5.63 15.02 5.84
N LEU A 89 -6.77 15.04 6.52
CA LEU A 89 -7.21 14.11 7.56
C LEU A 89 -8.65 13.67 7.27
N PRO A 90 -9.06 12.48 7.73
CA PRO A 90 -8.43 11.63 8.74
C PRO A 90 -7.53 10.52 8.17
N GLN A 91 -7.09 9.59 9.04
CA GLN A 91 -6.58 8.27 8.63
C GLN A 91 -7.73 7.47 8.01
N ILE A 92 -7.76 7.32 6.69
CA ILE A 92 -8.96 6.84 6.01
C ILE A 92 -9.30 5.38 6.35
N CYS A 93 -8.28 4.51 6.49
CA CYS A 93 -8.50 3.10 6.80
C CYS A 93 -9.25 2.87 8.12
N THR A 94 -9.12 3.75 9.12
CA THR A 94 -9.82 3.60 10.43
C THR A 94 -10.97 4.57 10.63
N LYS A 95 -10.95 5.74 9.98
CA LYS A 95 -11.89 6.83 10.28
C LYS A 95 -12.93 7.08 9.19
N ALA A 96 -12.68 6.66 7.94
CA ALA A 96 -13.70 6.76 6.89
C ALA A 96 -14.92 5.89 7.23
N LYS A 97 -14.70 4.74 7.89
CA LYS A 97 -15.71 3.75 8.36
C LYS A 97 -16.59 3.13 7.28
N LYS A 98 -16.81 3.78 6.14
CA LYS A 98 -17.55 3.28 4.99
C LYS A 98 -17.03 3.95 3.73
N LEU A 99 -16.78 3.18 2.68
CA LEU A 99 -16.36 3.71 1.39
C LEU A 99 -17.44 3.44 0.33
N PRO A 100 -17.75 4.43 -0.53
CA PRO A 100 -18.46 4.14 -1.75
C PRO A 100 -17.59 3.23 -2.65
N PHE A 101 -18.25 2.41 -3.47
CA PHE A 101 -17.57 1.51 -4.38
C PHE A 101 -18.34 1.28 -5.67
N GLU A 102 -17.62 0.85 -6.71
CA GLU A 102 -18.20 0.30 -7.93
C GLU A 102 -17.45 -0.97 -8.36
N ILE A 103 -18.19 -1.90 -8.96
CA ILE A 103 -17.66 -3.18 -9.43
C ILE A 103 -17.74 -3.23 -10.95
N VAL A 104 -16.64 -3.63 -11.59
CA VAL A 104 -16.58 -3.97 -13.01
C VAL A 104 -16.27 -5.46 -13.13
N LYS A 105 -17.20 -6.23 -13.69
CA LYS A 105 -17.02 -7.66 -14.00
C LYS A 105 -16.66 -7.80 -15.47
N GLY A 106 -15.44 -8.24 -15.75
CA GLY A 106 -14.99 -8.62 -17.08
C GLY A 106 -15.17 -10.11 -17.37
N LYS A 107 -14.62 -10.57 -18.49
CA LYS A 107 -14.65 -11.99 -18.87
C LYS A 107 -13.76 -12.85 -17.96
N ASP A 108 -12.59 -12.33 -17.61
CA ASP A 108 -11.49 -13.02 -16.94
C ASP A 108 -10.91 -12.21 -15.77
N PHE A 109 -11.61 -11.17 -15.32
CA PHE A 109 -11.21 -10.36 -14.16
C PHE A 109 -12.42 -9.74 -13.46
N VAL A 110 -12.25 -9.39 -12.18
CA VAL A 110 -13.12 -8.48 -11.44
C VAL A 110 -12.28 -7.28 -11.04
N ALA A 111 -12.82 -6.08 -11.19
CA ALA A 111 -12.23 -4.87 -10.64
C ALA A 111 -13.20 -4.19 -9.67
N LEU A 112 -12.67 -3.66 -8.58
CA LEU A 112 -13.40 -2.86 -7.60
C LEU A 112 -12.73 -1.50 -7.52
N ARG A 113 -13.51 -0.42 -7.62
CA ARG A 113 -13.05 0.91 -7.27
C ARG A 113 -13.61 1.31 -5.92
N GLN A 114 -12.80 1.91 -5.08
CA GLN A 114 -13.21 2.66 -3.89
C GLN A 114 -12.68 4.08 -4.00
N TRP A 115 -13.34 5.03 -3.35
CA TRP A 115 -12.86 6.41 -3.31
C TRP A 115 -13.26 7.13 -2.02
N PHE A 116 -12.53 8.20 -1.70
CA PHE A 116 -12.78 9.04 -0.55
C PHE A 116 -12.34 10.47 -0.83
N ASN A 117 -13.13 11.45 -0.40
CA ASN A 117 -12.69 12.83 -0.32
C ASN A 117 -12.33 13.12 1.13
N TRP A 118 -11.08 13.53 1.37
CA TRP A 118 -10.69 14.00 2.70
C TRP A 118 -11.59 15.16 3.13
N ASP A 119 -12.11 15.09 4.36
CA ASP A 119 -13.14 16.01 4.86
C ASP A 119 -12.57 17.05 5.83
N SER A 120 -11.32 16.89 6.26
CA SER A 120 -10.61 17.82 7.14
C SER A 120 -9.16 18.00 6.70
N ALA A 121 -8.57 19.14 7.07
CA ALA A 121 -7.22 19.51 6.69
C ALA A 121 -6.52 20.28 7.80
N GLN A 122 -5.21 20.17 7.83
CA GLN A 122 -4.36 20.95 8.71
C GLN A 122 -4.13 22.33 8.10
N LEU A 123 -4.18 23.42 8.88
CA LEU A 123 -3.85 24.74 8.33
C LEU A 123 -2.39 24.79 7.84
N PRO A 124 -2.14 25.40 6.65
CA PRO A 124 -3.04 26.25 5.86
C PRO A 124 -3.81 25.53 4.73
N TYR A 125 -3.83 24.20 4.72
CA TYR A 125 -4.44 23.40 3.66
C TYR A 125 -5.97 23.41 3.70
N GLN A 126 -6.56 23.11 2.55
CA GLN A 126 -7.99 22.90 2.36
C GLN A 126 -8.29 21.40 2.32
N SER A 127 -9.44 20.98 2.82
CA SER A 127 -9.91 19.61 2.63
C SER A 127 -10.61 19.46 1.28
N GLY A 128 -10.64 18.23 0.76
CA GLY A 128 -11.44 17.85 -0.40
C GLY A 128 -10.66 17.08 -1.46
N SER A 129 -9.36 16.82 -1.26
CA SER A 129 -8.58 15.98 -2.17
C SER A 129 -9.26 14.62 -2.33
N LEU A 130 -9.27 14.12 -3.56
CA LEU A 130 -9.89 12.84 -3.91
C LEU A 130 -8.82 11.76 -3.93
N TRP A 131 -8.98 10.73 -3.12
CA TRP A 131 -8.30 9.44 -3.30
C TRP A 131 -9.22 8.43 -3.96
N GLU A 132 -8.65 7.65 -4.86
CA GLU A 132 -9.29 6.55 -5.57
C GLU A 132 -8.35 5.34 -5.52
N GLN A 133 -8.92 4.16 -5.32
CA GLN A 133 -8.20 2.90 -5.40
C GLN A 133 -8.96 1.92 -6.28
N TRP A 134 -8.28 1.41 -7.30
CA TRP A 134 -8.73 0.28 -8.09
C TRP A 134 -8.03 -0.99 -7.65
N LEU A 135 -8.80 -2.00 -7.24
CA LEU A 135 -8.33 -3.36 -6.99
C LEU A 135 -8.76 -4.23 -8.17
N VAL A 136 -7.80 -4.75 -8.94
CA VAL A 136 -8.05 -5.57 -10.13
C VAL A 136 -7.58 -6.99 -9.87
N PHE A 137 -8.49 -7.94 -9.98
CA PHE A 137 -8.30 -9.36 -9.68
C PHE A 137 -8.41 -10.20 -10.97
N PRO A 138 -7.30 -10.43 -11.69
CA PRO A 138 -7.30 -11.31 -12.85
C PRO A 138 -7.43 -12.77 -12.43
N ASN A 139 -8.13 -13.56 -13.23
CA ASN A 139 -8.18 -15.01 -13.06
C ASN A 139 -6.90 -15.66 -13.65
N GLY A 140 -6.49 -16.81 -13.12
CA GLY A 140 -5.37 -17.61 -13.63
C GLY A 140 -4.02 -17.34 -12.96
N VAL A 141 -3.87 -16.21 -12.27
CA VAL A 141 -2.62 -15.76 -11.61
C VAL A 141 -2.76 -15.71 -10.09
N GLY A 142 -1.64 -15.79 -9.36
CA GLY A 142 -1.60 -15.78 -7.88
C GLY A 142 -1.55 -14.40 -7.24
N TRP A 143 -1.88 -13.34 -8.00
CA TRP A 143 -1.70 -11.95 -7.60
C TRP A 143 -2.84 -11.05 -8.13
N PHE A 144 -2.93 -9.84 -7.60
CA PHE A 144 -3.85 -8.79 -8.01
C PHE A 144 -3.12 -7.44 -8.13
N PHE A 145 -3.71 -6.47 -8.82
CA PHE A 145 -3.21 -5.09 -8.86
C PHE A 145 -3.99 -4.19 -7.91
N ALA A 146 -3.29 -3.24 -7.29
CA ALA A 146 -3.88 -2.09 -6.61
C ALA A 146 -3.36 -0.81 -7.27
N TYR A 147 -4.25 0.05 -7.75
CA TYR A 147 -3.93 1.34 -8.33
C TYR A 147 -4.52 2.45 -7.49
N ASP A 148 -3.65 3.14 -6.75
CA ASP A 148 -4.02 4.30 -5.93
C ASP A 148 -3.74 5.58 -6.71
N LYS A 149 -4.70 6.52 -6.69
CA LYS A 149 -4.58 7.84 -7.29
C LYS A 149 -5.11 8.90 -6.34
N VAL A 150 -4.36 9.99 -6.18
CA VAL A 150 -4.77 11.18 -5.44
C VAL A 150 -4.85 12.35 -6.41
N THR A 151 -5.95 13.09 -6.37
CA THR A 151 -6.09 14.40 -7.02
C THR A 151 -6.20 15.46 -5.93
N SER A 152 -5.21 16.35 -5.85
CA SER A 152 -5.11 17.27 -4.72
C SER A 152 -5.89 18.56 -4.96
N VAL A 153 -6.58 19.06 -3.93
CA VAL A 153 -7.13 20.43 -3.95
C VAL A 153 -6.10 21.48 -3.55
N ASN A 154 -4.95 21.06 -3.01
CA ASN A 154 -3.89 21.93 -2.52
C ASN A 154 -2.72 21.99 -3.50
N SER A 155 -1.95 23.09 -3.44
CA SER A 155 -0.59 23.11 -3.98
C SER A 155 0.38 22.84 -2.83
N VAL A 156 1.23 21.82 -2.97
CA VAL A 156 2.13 21.35 -1.91
C VAL A 156 3.47 20.99 -2.52
N ASP A 157 4.57 21.48 -1.94
CA ASP A 157 5.92 21.30 -2.49
C ASP A 157 6.38 19.83 -2.47
N SER A 158 5.83 19.02 -1.57
CA SER A 158 6.18 17.60 -1.43
C SER A 158 5.03 16.81 -0.82
N LEU A 159 3.91 16.68 -1.55
CA LEU A 159 2.77 15.87 -1.12
C LEU A 159 3.12 14.38 -1.16
N VAL A 160 2.83 13.65 -0.08
CA VAL A 160 2.97 12.19 -0.02
C VAL A 160 1.68 11.52 0.40
N LEU A 161 1.43 10.33 -0.15
CA LEU A 161 0.38 9.42 0.30
C LEU A 161 1.04 8.28 1.10
N ARG A 162 0.61 8.09 2.35
CA ARG A 162 1.07 6.99 3.21
C ARG A 162 0.17 5.76 3.06
N MET A 163 0.80 4.58 2.98
CA MET A 163 0.14 3.28 2.90
C MET A 163 0.92 2.17 3.60
N ASP A 164 0.24 1.10 3.98
CA ASP A 164 0.85 -0.16 4.39
C ASP A 164 1.11 -1.03 3.16
N MET A 165 2.35 -1.46 2.97
CA MET A 165 2.76 -2.15 1.73
C MET A 165 3.79 -3.29 1.99
N PRO A 166 3.49 -4.57 1.65
CA PRO A 166 2.16 -5.07 1.25
C PRO A 166 1.17 -5.01 2.41
N SER A 167 1.65 -5.33 3.62
CA SER A 167 0.92 -5.25 4.88
C SER A 167 1.91 -5.21 6.04
N HIS A 168 1.46 -4.75 7.20
CA HIS A 168 2.10 -5.12 8.47
C HIS A 168 2.01 -6.64 8.71
N ILE A 169 2.92 -7.22 9.48
CA ILE A 169 3.01 -8.67 9.71
C ILE A 169 2.79 -8.96 11.20
N LYS A 170 1.70 -9.65 11.56
CA LYS A 170 1.48 -10.11 12.93
C LYS A 170 2.43 -11.26 13.25
N HIS A 171 3.09 -11.20 14.41
CA HIS A 171 3.95 -12.27 14.91
C HIS A 171 4.12 -12.15 16.43
N LYS A 172 4.74 -13.16 17.04
CA LYS A 172 5.31 -13.13 18.39
C LYS A 172 6.76 -13.54 18.29
N LYS A 173 7.68 -12.56 18.32
CA LYS A 173 9.14 -12.80 18.21
C LYS A 173 9.51 -13.62 16.95
N GLY A 174 9.15 -13.12 15.76
CA GLY A 174 9.40 -13.78 14.49
C GLY A 174 8.65 -15.10 14.18
N ASP A 175 7.72 -15.59 15.01
CA ASP A 175 7.16 -16.95 14.86
C ASP A 175 6.30 -17.23 13.60
N SER A 176 5.76 -16.20 12.95
CA SER A 176 4.78 -16.35 11.85
C SER A 176 5.40 -16.34 10.45
N PHE A 177 6.66 -15.90 10.31
CA PHE A 177 7.37 -15.77 9.05
C PHE A 177 8.85 -16.14 9.23
N LYS A 178 9.53 -16.54 8.15
CA LYS A 178 10.95 -16.95 8.22
C LYS A 178 11.90 -15.78 8.03
N GLN A 179 11.59 -14.90 7.09
CA GLN A 179 12.43 -13.79 6.69
C GLN A 179 11.63 -12.78 5.86
N ILE A 180 12.15 -11.56 5.77
CA ILE A 180 11.68 -10.49 4.89
C ILE A 180 12.68 -10.34 3.75
N TYR A 181 12.18 -10.02 2.56
CA TYR A 181 12.98 -9.61 1.41
C TYR A 181 12.57 -8.20 1.00
N LEU A 182 13.53 -7.29 0.97
CA LEU A 182 13.39 -5.95 0.41
C LEU A 182 14.37 -5.84 -0.75
N SER A 183 13.92 -5.66 -2.00
CA SER A 183 14.83 -5.68 -3.17
C SER A 183 15.90 -4.59 -3.16
N TYR A 184 15.72 -3.54 -2.36
CA TYR A 184 16.68 -2.44 -2.17
C TYR A 184 17.62 -2.64 -0.96
N TYR A 185 17.50 -3.78 -0.26
CA TYR A 185 18.31 -4.08 0.92
C TYR A 185 18.86 -5.52 0.91
N GLY A 186 18.00 -6.50 0.66
CA GLY A 186 18.30 -7.93 0.70
C GLY A 186 17.36 -8.70 1.63
N TYR A 187 17.85 -9.84 2.12
CA TYR A 187 17.14 -10.69 3.08
C TYR A 187 17.36 -10.22 4.52
N ILE A 188 16.31 -10.27 5.32
CA ILE A 188 16.31 -9.92 6.74
C ILE A 188 15.67 -11.08 7.50
N ALA A 189 16.41 -11.67 8.43
CA ALA A 189 15.93 -12.81 9.21
C ALA A 189 14.82 -12.38 10.21
N ALA A 190 13.89 -13.28 10.54
CA ALA A 190 12.78 -12.95 11.43
C ALA A 190 13.22 -12.57 12.86
N GLU A 191 14.37 -13.09 13.29
CA GLU A 191 15.02 -12.82 14.58
C GLU A 191 15.38 -11.33 14.73
N GLU A 192 15.55 -10.61 13.63
CA GLU A 192 15.83 -9.18 13.64
C GLU A 192 14.66 -8.33 14.17
N PHE A 193 13.48 -8.95 14.30
CA PHE A 193 12.22 -8.34 14.75
C PHE A 193 11.80 -8.83 16.15
N GLU A 194 12.72 -9.37 16.94
CA GLU A 194 12.42 -9.75 18.33
C GLU A 194 12.26 -8.55 19.28
N ILE A 195 12.96 -7.46 19.01
CA ILE A 195 13.00 -6.25 19.84
C ILE A 195 12.52 -5.06 19.01
N ASP A 196 11.69 -4.22 19.62
CA ASP A 196 11.20 -3.00 18.99
C ASP A 196 12.35 -2.05 18.62
N PHE A 197 12.28 -1.46 17.42
CA PHE A 197 13.23 -0.46 16.94
C PHE A 197 12.50 0.55 16.04
N ALA A 198 12.96 1.80 16.04
CA ALA A 198 12.27 2.88 15.33
C ALA A 198 12.47 2.79 13.79
N PRO A 199 11.54 3.37 12.99
CA PRO A 199 11.57 3.37 11.52
C PRO A 199 12.91 3.65 10.85
N ASP A 200 13.64 4.63 11.36
CA ASP A 200 14.85 5.23 10.79
C ASP A 200 16.16 4.57 11.26
N THR A 201 16.07 3.49 12.04
CA THR A 201 17.25 2.88 12.67
C THR A 201 17.95 1.81 11.83
N ARG A 202 17.20 1.06 11.01
CA ARG A 202 17.73 -0.15 10.35
C ARG A 202 17.37 -0.28 8.87
N TYR A 203 16.07 -0.35 8.57
CA TYR A 203 15.56 -0.74 7.25
C TYR A 203 14.74 0.37 6.60
N LEU A 204 15.26 1.59 6.66
CA LEU A 204 14.69 2.77 6.03
C LEU A 204 15.24 2.95 4.62
N TYR A 205 14.34 3.11 3.67
CA TYR A 205 14.60 3.65 2.35
C TYR A 205 14.10 5.10 2.30
N GLN A 206 14.94 6.00 1.83
CA GLN A 206 14.56 7.36 1.43
C GLN A 206 15.05 7.60 0.02
N ARG A 207 14.17 8.10 -0.84
CA ARG A 207 14.53 8.45 -2.21
C ARG A 207 15.58 9.56 -2.19
N THR A 208 16.66 9.33 -2.93
CA THR A 208 17.67 10.37 -3.19
C THR A 208 17.79 10.62 -4.69
N LYS A 209 18.29 11.80 -5.07
CA LYS A 209 18.40 12.22 -6.47
C LYS A 209 19.18 11.24 -7.36
N ASN A 210 20.13 10.50 -6.77
CA ASN A 210 21.05 9.63 -7.51
C ASN A 210 20.80 8.13 -7.23
N HIS A 211 19.78 7.78 -6.46
CA HIS A 211 19.54 6.39 -6.07
C HIS A 211 18.04 6.08 -6.08
N THR A 212 17.60 5.50 -7.20
CA THR A 212 16.31 4.82 -7.31
C THR A 212 16.61 3.32 -7.49
N PRO A 213 16.06 2.44 -6.64
CA PRO A 213 16.25 1.01 -6.78
C PRO A 213 15.74 0.49 -8.12
N GLU A 214 16.41 -0.52 -8.67
CA GLU A 214 15.99 -1.16 -9.92
C GLU A 214 14.59 -1.80 -9.80
N ARG A 215 14.32 -2.40 -8.64
CA ARG A 215 13.04 -3.01 -8.27
C ARG A 215 12.63 -2.50 -6.91
N PHE A 216 11.31 -2.44 -6.67
CA PHE A 216 10.76 -2.10 -5.36
C PHE A 216 9.79 -3.19 -4.90
N ILE A 217 10.38 -4.31 -4.47
CA ILE A 217 9.68 -5.51 -3.98
C ILE A 217 9.86 -5.56 -2.47
N ARG A 218 8.74 -5.74 -1.77
CA ARG A 218 8.72 -5.92 -0.31
C ARG A 218 7.90 -7.16 0.00
N ALA A 219 8.54 -8.17 0.56
CA ALA A 219 7.96 -9.50 0.71
C ALA A 219 8.35 -10.14 2.03
N TYR A 220 7.57 -11.10 2.48
CA TYR A 220 7.93 -11.96 3.60
C TYR A 220 7.67 -13.43 3.24
N GLN A 221 8.56 -14.30 3.72
CA GLN A 221 8.47 -15.74 3.52
C GLN A 221 7.65 -16.36 4.64
N LEU A 222 6.59 -17.06 4.27
CA LEU A 222 5.75 -17.84 5.16
C LEU A 222 6.47 -19.09 5.67
N ASN A 223 5.97 -19.65 6.76
CA ASN A 223 6.52 -20.89 7.34
C ASN A 223 6.48 -22.09 6.38
N ASN A 224 5.52 -22.11 5.44
CA ASN A 224 5.43 -23.13 4.39
C ASN A 224 6.43 -22.92 3.23
N GLY A 225 7.24 -21.85 3.25
CA GLY A 225 8.27 -21.55 2.26
C GLY A 225 7.85 -20.62 1.13
N TYR A 226 6.55 -20.38 0.93
CA TYR A 226 6.04 -19.44 -0.07
C TYR A 226 6.19 -18.00 0.40
N TRP A 227 6.10 -17.06 -0.53
CA TRP A 227 6.26 -15.64 -0.28
C TRP A 227 4.94 -14.92 -0.51
N LEU A 228 4.60 -13.97 0.36
CA LEU A 228 3.65 -12.91 0.02
C LEU A 228 4.46 -11.64 -0.27
N ALA A 229 4.18 -11.01 -1.39
CA ALA A 229 4.88 -9.81 -1.82
C ALA A 229 3.94 -8.70 -2.25
N GLY A 230 4.40 -7.48 -2.05
CA GLY A 230 3.90 -6.31 -2.74
C GLY A 230 5.02 -5.65 -3.53
N MET A 231 4.66 -5.12 -4.69
CA MET A 231 5.58 -4.66 -5.70
C MET A 231 5.13 -3.32 -6.25
N THR A 232 5.89 -2.26 -6.00
CA THR A 232 5.62 -0.96 -6.62
C THR A 232 6.27 -0.90 -7.99
N LEU A 233 5.44 -0.95 -9.03
CA LEU A 233 5.89 -1.21 -10.40
C LEU A 233 6.73 -0.06 -10.98
N ASP A 234 6.52 1.16 -10.51
CA ASP A 234 7.38 2.32 -10.77
C ASP A 234 8.14 2.71 -9.49
N PRO A 235 9.37 2.22 -9.25
CA PRO A 235 10.15 2.54 -8.05
C PRO A 235 10.39 4.03 -7.82
N SER A 236 10.35 4.86 -8.87
CA SER A 236 10.67 6.28 -8.77
C SER A 236 9.62 7.07 -7.96
N ILE A 237 8.39 6.57 -7.89
CA ILE A 237 7.30 7.22 -7.15
C ILE A 237 7.45 7.06 -5.64
N VAL A 238 8.19 6.05 -5.16
CA VAL A 238 8.36 5.81 -3.73
C VAL A 238 9.26 6.89 -3.14
N TYR A 239 8.71 7.67 -2.22
CA TYR A 239 9.41 8.73 -1.51
C TYR A 239 10.20 8.17 -0.32
N GLU A 240 9.52 7.43 0.55
CA GLU A 240 10.11 6.75 1.71
C GLU A 240 9.45 5.39 1.90
N ALA A 241 10.16 4.44 2.48
CA ALA A 241 9.60 3.18 2.91
C ALA A 241 10.42 2.62 4.07
N TRP A 242 9.78 2.00 5.05
CA TRP A 242 10.51 1.38 6.14
C TRP A 242 9.85 0.10 6.62
N CYS A 243 10.70 -0.78 7.14
CA CYS A 243 10.34 -2.00 7.82
C CYS A 243 10.86 -1.89 9.26
N HIS A 244 9.99 -1.88 10.26
CA HIS A 244 10.42 -1.78 11.65
C HIS A 244 9.59 -2.62 12.60
N GLN A 245 10.13 -2.89 13.78
CA GLN A 245 9.46 -3.68 14.80
C GLN A 245 8.74 -2.79 15.82
N ARG A 246 7.43 -3.03 15.99
CA ARG A 246 6.61 -2.49 17.09
C ARG A 246 5.42 -3.40 17.43
N SER A 247 5.55 -4.33 18.37
CA SER A 247 4.53 -5.38 18.64
C SER A 247 4.19 -6.32 17.44
N TYR A 248 4.41 -5.87 16.20
CA TYR A 248 4.31 -6.51 14.91
C TYR A 248 5.36 -5.86 13.98
N VAL A 249 5.65 -6.50 12.85
CA VAL A 249 6.50 -5.87 11.83
C VAL A 249 5.66 -4.86 11.07
N CYS A 250 6.01 -3.59 11.18
CA CYS A 250 5.35 -2.49 10.51
C CYS A 250 6.05 -2.22 9.18
N MET A 251 5.28 -2.28 8.10
CA MET A 251 5.71 -2.10 6.72
C MET A 251 4.98 -0.92 6.12
N ILE A 252 5.59 0.26 6.18
CA ILE A 252 4.99 1.50 5.66
C ILE A 252 5.71 1.92 4.38
N GLN A 253 4.95 2.46 3.44
CA GLN A 253 5.41 3.08 2.22
C GLN A 253 4.77 4.45 2.05
N GLU A 254 5.54 5.41 1.57
CA GLU A 254 5.08 6.73 1.16
C GLU A 254 5.41 6.92 -0.32
N ILE A 255 4.42 7.32 -1.11
CA ILE A 255 4.58 7.63 -2.54
C ILE A 255 4.40 9.14 -2.78
N GLY A 256 4.90 9.65 -3.91
CA GLY A 256 4.85 11.07 -4.24
C GLY A 256 6.14 11.77 -3.85
N GLY A 257 6.05 12.82 -3.04
CA GLY A 257 7.21 13.58 -2.56
C GLY A 257 7.79 14.52 -3.62
N TRP A 258 6.93 15.00 -4.51
CA TRP A 258 7.23 15.98 -5.55
C TRP A 258 6.26 17.16 -5.41
N PRO A 259 6.59 18.33 -5.97
CA PRO A 259 5.64 19.42 -6.04
C PRO A 259 4.38 19.02 -6.81
N ILE A 260 3.22 19.37 -6.27
CA ILE A 260 1.92 19.21 -6.91
C ILE A 260 1.16 20.54 -6.85
N LYS A 261 0.44 20.87 -7.91
CA LYS A 261 -0.49 22.00 -7.93
C LYS A 261 -1.91 21.54 -7.63
N SER A 262 -2.73 22.48 -7.18
CA SER A 262 -4.17 22.27 -7.04
C SER A 262 -4.77 21.77 -8.36
N GLY A 263 -5.53 20.68 -8.30
CA GLY A 263 -6.14 19.98 -9.42
C GLY A 263 -5.26 18.90 -10.08
N GLU A 264 -3.97 18.81 -9.74
CA GLU A 264 -3.09 17.77 -10.30
C GLU A 264 -3.22 16.43 -9.55
N SER A 265 -2.79 15.36 -10.21
CA SER A 265 -2.83 14.01 -9.66
C SER A 265 -1.49 13.28 -9.66
N PHE A 266 -1.31 12.42 -8.65
CA PHE A 266 -0.26 11.41 -8.61
C PHE A 266 -0.84 10.07 -8.17
N GLY A 267 -0.14 8.99 -8.44
CA GLY A 267 -0.62 7.65 -8.14
C GLY A 267 0.46 6.60 -8.33
N VAL A 268 0.14 5.38 -7.92
CA VAL A 268 1.04 4.22 -7.97
C VAL A 268 0.26 2.97 -8.34
N VAL A 269 0.86 2.13 -9.19
CA VAL A 269 0.37 0.77 -9.40
C VAL A 269 1.24 -0.20 -8.63
N ASN A 270 0.59 -0.95 -7.75
CA ASN A 270 1.17 -2.04 -6.98
C ASN A 270 0.66 -3.38 -7.50
N LEU A 271 1.51 -4.40 -7.49
CA LEU A 271 1.14 -5.81 -7.67
C LEU A 271 1.34 -6.54 -6.34
N ILE A 272 0.32 -7.26 -5.87
CA ILE A 272 0.33 -7.96 -4.59
C ILE A 272 -0.08 -9.42 -4.80
N GLY A 273 0.69 -10.38 -4.27
CA GLY A 273 0.34 -11.78 -4.42
C GLY A 273 1.29 -12.78 -3.79
N PHE A 274 1.02 -14.06 -4.06
CA PHE A 274 1.81 -15.19 -3.57
C PHE A 274 2.75 -15.75 -4.64
N PHE A 275 3.98 -16.05 -4.22
CA PHE A 275 5.06 -16.50 -5.09
C PHE A 275 5.82 -17.67 -4.46
N GLU A 276 6.37 -18.55 -5.28
CA GLU A 276 7.18 -19.70 -4.87
C GLU A 276 8.55 -19.26 -4.35
N ASN A 277 9.16 -18.25 -4.98
CA ASN A 277 10.50 -17.78 -4.66
C ASN A 277 10.75 -16.35 -5.14
N VAL A 278 11.89 -15.78 -4.73
CA VAL A 278 12.31 -14.42 -5.13
C VAL A 278 12.52 -14.27 -6.64
N GLY A 279 13.01 -15.31 -7.33
CA GLY A 279 13.18 -15.26 -8.78
C GLY A 279 11.85 -15.09 -9.53
N GLU A 280 10.79 -15.77 -9.09
CA GLU A 280 9.43 -15.59 -9.65
C GLU A 280 8.91 -14.17 -9.39
N MET A 281 9.18 -13.62 -8.20
CA MET A 281 8.81 -12.24 -7.85
C MET A 281 9.50 -11.22 -8.75
N GLU A 282 10.81 -11.34 -8.92
CA GLU A 282 11.60 -10.45 -9.76
C GLU A 282 11.22 -10.56 -11.24
N HIS A 283 10.99 -11.78 -11.73
CA HIS A 283 10.52 -11.99 -13.09
C HIS A 283 9.15 -11.33 -13.32
N THR A 284 8.20 -11.51 -12.39
CA THR A 284 6.87 -10.89 -12.47
C THR A 284 6.96 -9.37 -12.40
N PHE A 285 7.79 -8.84 -11.51
CA PHE A 285 8.05 -7.39 -11.43
C PHE A 285 8.54 -6.85 -12.77
N ASP A 286 9.51 -7.52 -13.38
CA ASP A 286 10.15 -7.07 -14.62
C ASP A 286 9.20 -7.06 -15.81
N GLN A 287 8.22 -7.97 -15.86
CA GLN A 287 7.17 -7.97 -16.87
C GLN A 287 6.29 -6.71 -16.83
N TYR A 288 6.09 -6.12 -15.65
CA TYR A 288 5.21 -4.98 -15.44
C TYR A 288 5.96 -3.70 -15.02
N ARG A 289 7.28 -3.69 -15.12
CA ARG A 289 8.12 -2.58 -14.67
C ARG A 289 7.75 -1.27 -15.36
N GLY A 290 7.61 -0.22 -14.56
CA GLY A 290 7.32 1.14 -15.00
C GLY A 290 5.84 1.43 -15.27
N ILE A 291 4.94 0.46 -15.10
CA ILE A 291 3.50 0.70 -15.17
C ILE A 291 3.07 1.61 -14.01
N ASN A 292 2.31 2.66 -14.32
CA ASN A 292 1.89 3.67 -13.35
C ASN A 292 0.44 4.14 -13.53
N GLU A 293 -0.30 3.59 -14.48
CA GLU A 293 -1.76 3.76 -14.61
C GLU A 293 -2.42 2.43 -14.99
N ILE A 294 -3.63 2.21 -14.46
CA ILE A 294 -4.54 1.17 -14.94
C ILE A 294 -5.83 1.82 -15.43
N ARG A 295 -6.23 1.49 -16.66
CA ARG A 295 -7.55 1.84 -17.20
C ARG A 295 -8.45 0.63 -17.18
N ILE A 296 -9.64 0.78 -16.61
CA ILE A 296 -10.62 -0.31 -16.46
C ILE A 296 -11.87 0.02 -17.26
N THR A 297 -12.32 -0.95 -18.05
CA THR A 297 -13.54 -0.90 -18.85
C THR A 297 -14.27 -2.24 -18.75
N LYS A 298 -15.54 -2.29 -19.18
CA LYS A 298 -16.26 -3.57 -19.27
C LYS A 298 -15.62 -4.56 -20.25
N SER A 299 -14.90 -4.06 -21.26
CA SER A 299 -14.21 -4.88 -22.27
C SER A 299 -12.85 -5.42 -21.83
N GLY A 300 -12.29 -4.90 -20.73
CA GLY A 300 -10.92 -5.24 -20.31
C GLY A 300 -10.31 -4.18 -19.41
N TRP A 301 -9.13 -4.48 -18.90
CA TRP A 301 -8.24 -3.52 -18.25
C TRP A 301 -6.93 -3.42 -19.03
N ASN A 302 -6.31 -2.24 -18.99
CA ASN A 302 -5.08 -1.96 -19.70
C ASN A 302 -4.09 -1.27 -18.76
N LEU A 303 -2.87 -1.78 -18.75
CA LEU A 303 -1.75 -1.19 -18.02
C LEU A 303 -1.05 -0.18 -18.92
N GLN A 304 -0.73 0.99 -18.37
CA GLN A 304 -0.04 2.04 -19.08
C GLN A 304 1.15 2.53 -18.29
N LYS A 305 2.21 2.85 -19.04
CA LYS A 305 3.30 3.70 -18.57
C LYS A 305 3.05 5.08 -19.14
N ILE A 306 2.74 6.03 -18.27
CA ILE A 306 2.64 7.44 -18.60
C ILE A 306 3.96 8.09 -18.19
N GLU A 307 4.67 8.65 -19.17
CA GLU A 307 5.84 9.48 -18.91
C GLU A 307 5.35 10.84 -18.39
N LYS A 308 5.82 11.24 -17.20
CA LYS A 308 5.51 12.51 -16.57
C LYS A 308 6.64 13.52 -16.81
#